data_AF-A0A959YZV1-F1
#
_entry.id   AF-A0A959YZV1-F1
#
_cell.length_a   1.000
_cell.length_b   1.000
_cell.length_c   1.000
_cell.angle_alpha   90.00
_cell.angle_beta   90.00
_cell.angle_gamma   90.00
#
_symmetry.space_group_name_H-M   'P 1'
#
loop_
_entity.id
_entity.type
_entity.pdbx_description
1 polymer ?
#
loop_
_entity_poly.entity_id
_entity_poly.type
_entity_poly.pdbx_seq_one_letter_code
_entity_poly.pdbx_strand_id
1 'polypeptide(L)'
;ELWNFHDGDPLELHILTPAGEHQLIIIGRDVSAGQVMQFVVPAGHWFASRVMGQGAWSMVGCVVAPGFDFRDFELADRAALSAEFPQRQDLIRELTR
;
A
#
# COMPACT_ATOMS: atom_id res chain seq x y z
N GLU A 1 -6.18 -7.59 -1.56
CA GLU A 1 -6.73 -7.13 -0.26
C GLU A 1 -7.57 -5.88 -0.48
N LEU A 2 -8.81 -5.84 0.04
CA LEU A 2 -9.70 -4.67 -0.02
C LEU A 2 -9.46 -3.79 1.20
N TRP A 3 -9.16 -2.52 0.96
CA TRP A 3 -9.01 -1.48 1.96
C TRP A 3 -10.27 -0.62 2.02
N ASN A 4 -10.75 -0.33 3.24
CA ASN A 4 -11.93 0.49 3.51
C ASN A 4 -11.54 1.62 4.47
N PHE A 5 -11.69 2.87 4.04
CA PHE A 5 -11.49 4.02 4.92
C PHE A 5 -12.58 4.08 6.00
N HIS A 6 -12.19 4.34 7.25
CA HIS A 6 -13.12 4.54 8.35
C HIS A 6 -13.04 5.94 8.92
N ASP A 7 -11.84 6.40 9.29
CA ASP A 7 -11.65 7.72 9.89
C ASP A 7 -10.18 8.16 9.87
N GLY A 8 -9.93 9.42 10.21
CA GLY A 8 -8.60 10.01 10.35
C GLY A 8 -8.11 10.75 9.11
N ASP A 9 -6.80 10.84 8.96
CA ASP A 9 -6.15 11.47 7.81
C ASP A 9 -6.07 10.50 6.61
N PRO A 10 -6.00 11.03 5.37
CA PRO A 10 -5.85 10.19 4.18
C PRO A 10 -4.61 9.29 4.27
N LEU A 11 -4.71 8.09 3.73
CA LEU A 11 -3.64 7.11 3.69
C LEU A 11 -3.07 7.03 2.27
N GLU A 12 -1.76 7.19 2.14
CA GLU A 12 -1.03 6.86 0.92
C GLU A 12 -0.84 5.35 0.85
N LEU A 13 -1.40 4.71 -0.17
CA LEU A 13 -1.19 3.30 -0.49
C LEU A 13 -0.29 3.19 -1.71
N HIS A 14 0.95 2.80 -1.48
CA HIS A 14 1.97 2.58 -2.50
C HIS A 14 1.89 1.15 -3.00
N ILE A 15 1.82 0.96 -4.32
CA ILE A 15 1.69 -0.35 -4.95
C ILE A 15 2.78 -0.49 -6.01
N LEU A 16 3.51 -1.59 -5.97
CA LEU A 16 4.52 -1.99 -6.93
C LEU A 16 4.00 -3.20 -7.71
N THR A 17 3.84 -3.03 -9.02
CA THR A 17 3.40 -4.12 -9.91
C THR A 17 4.52 -5.14 -10.12
N PRO A 18 4.19 -6.38 -10.56
CA PRO A 18 5.22 -7.35 -10.98
C PRO A 18 6.16 -6.84 -12.07
N ALA A 19 5.75 -5.83 -12.86
CA ALA A 19 6.58 -5.18 -13.88
C ALA A 19 7.45 -4.04 -13.31
N GLY A 20 7.38 -3.75 -12.01
CA GLY A 20 8.12 -2.68 -11.34
C GLY A 20 7.54 -1.28 -11.53
N GLU A 21 6.31 -1.17 -12.03
CA GLU A 21 5.57 0.10 -12.09
C GLU A 21 5.08 0.46 -10.70
N HIS A 22 5.17 1.76 -10.35
CA HIS A 22 4.69 2.26 -9.06
C HIS A 22 3.37 3.00 -9.27
N GLN A 23 2.39 2.68 -8.43
CA GLN A 23 1.10 3.35 -8.35
C GLN A 23 0.92 3.89 -6.94
N LEU A 24 0.35 5.08 -6.83
CA LEU A 24 -0.01 5.70 -5.56
C LEU A 24 -1.52 5.94 -5.55
N ILE A 25 -2.20 5.33 -4.59
CA ILE A 25 -3.62 5.53 -4.34
C ILE A 25 -3.78 6.28 -3.02
N ILE A 26 -4.63 7.30 -3.00
CA ILE A 26 -4.95 8.03 -1.77
C ILE A 26 -6.29 7.52 -1.25
N ILE A 27 -6.26 6.80 -0.13
CA ILE A 27 -7.45 6.31 0.55
C ILE A 27 -7.94 7.38 1.53
N GLY A 28 -9.16 7.86 1.34
CA GLY A 28 -9.71 8.94 2.15
C GLY A 28 -11.09 9.40 1.68
N ARG A 29 -11.65 10.39 2.38
CA ARG A 29 -13.04 10.84 2.18
C ARG A 29 -13.25 11.89 1.11
N ASP A 30 -12.19 12.60 0.70
CA ASP A 30 -12.32 13.71 -0.26
C ASP A 30 -12.30 13.20 -1.70
N VAL A 31 -13.45 12.71 -2.14
CA VAL A 31 -13.65 12.21 -3.51
C VAL A 31 -13.44 13.32 -4.54
N SER A 32 -13.74 14.58 -4.21
CA SER A 32 -13.49 15.70 -5.12
C SER A 32 -12.00 15.98 -5.35
N ALA A 33 -11.15 15.62 -4.38
CA ALA A 33 -9.71 15.64 -4.52
C ALA A 33 -9.11 14.35 -5.12
N GLY A 34 -9.96 13.42 -5.60
CA GLY A 34 -9.53 12.15 -6.19
C GLY A 34 -9.16 11.06 -5.18
N GLN A 35 -9.48 11.25 -3.89
CA GLN A 35 -9.34 10.20 -2.89
C GLN A 35 -10.42 9.14 -3.09
N VAL A 36 -10.12 7.90 -2.68
CA VAL A 36 -11.08 6.79 -2.74
C VAL A 36 -11.38 6.27 -1.35
N MET A 37 -12.65 6.03 -1.05
CA MET A 37 -13.06 5.43 0.22
C MET A 37 -12.71 3.94 0.30
N GLN A 38 -12.56 3.28 -0.85
CA GLN A 38 -12.29 1.85 -0.96
C GLN A 38 -11.33 1.58 -2.12
N PHE A 39 -10.41 0.63 -1.94
CA PHE A 39 -9.50 0.20 -3.00
C PHE A 39 -9.09 -1.26 -2.83
N VAL A 40 -8.95 -1.99 -3.93
CA VAL A 40 -8.47 -3.38 -3.94
C VAL A 40 -7.03 -3.42 -4.46
N VAL A 41 -6.08 -3.81 -3.60
CA VAL A 41 -4.74 -4.17 -4.06
C VAL A 41 -4.82 -5.52 -4.80
N PRO A 42 -4.42 -5.60 -6.08
CA PRO A 42 -4.41 -6.86 -6.81
C PRO A 42 -3.42 -7.86 -6.22
N ALA A 43 -3.72 -9.16 -6.36
CA ALA A 43 -2.81 -10.22 -5.90
C ALA A 43 -1.45 -10.16 -6.63
N GLY A 44 -0.39 -10.61 -5.95
CA GLY A 44 0.98 -10.63 -6.50
C GLY A 44 1.64 -9.26 -6.62
N HIS A 45 1.04 -8.21 -6.05
CA HIS A 45 1.65 -6.87 -6.00
C HIS A 45 2.27 -6.64 -4.62
N TRP A 46 3.43 -5.99 -4.60
CA TRP A 46 3.97 -5.44 -3.37
C TRP A 46 3.20 -4.18 -3.02
N PHE A 47 2.88 -3.98 -1.75
CA PHE A 47 2.26 -2.74 -1.30
C PHE A 47 2.74 -2.35 0.10
N ALA A 48 2.69 -1.05 0.36
CA ALA A 48 3.00 -0.45 1.64
C ALA A 48 2.11 0.79 1.83
N SER A 49 1.89 1.19 3.07
CA SER A 49 1.07 2.36 3.36
C SER A 49 1.68 3.28 4.40
N ARG A 50 1.33 4.55 4.33
CA ARG A 50 1.66 5.57 5.33
C ARG A 50 0.57 6.63 5.39
N VAL A 51 0.46 7.30 6.53
CA VAL A 51 -0.42 8.47 6.64
C VAL A 51 0.11 9.58 5.73
N MET A 52 -0.78 10.25 5.00
CA MET A 52 -0.41 11.26 4.01
C MET A 52 0.23 12.48 4.68
N GLY A 53 1.39 12.91 4.18
CA GLY A 53 2.09 14.11 4.63
C GLY A 53 2.42 14.13 6.13
N GLN A 54 1.92 15.13 6.86
CA GLN A 54 2.11 15.29 8.30
C GLN A 54 0.88 14.83 9.11
N GLY A 55 0.02 14.00 8.51
CA GLY A 55 -1.14 13.45 9.21
C GLY A 55 -0.74 12.61 10.42
N ALA A 56 -1.63 12.54 11.40
CA ALA A 56 -1.36 11.92 12.69
C ALA A 56 -1.69 10.42 12.67
N TRP A 57 -2.85 10.05 12.13
CA TRP A 57 -3.33 8.67 12.13
C TRP A 57 -4.34 8.43 11.02
N SER A 58 -4.51 7.17 10.62
CA SER A 58 -5.56 6.74 9.69
C SER A 58 -6.13 5.41 10.19
N MET A 59 -7.46 5.29 10.20
CA MET A 59 -8.15 4.04 10.53
C MET A 59 -8.79 3.47 9.27
N VAL A 60 -8.40 2.25 8.97
CA VAL A 60 -8.90 1.49 7.83
C VAL A 60 -9.29 0.08 8.27
N GLY A 61 -10.24 -0.51 7.55
CA GLY A 61 -10.58 -1.93 7.63
C GLY A 61 -10.09 -2.65 6.39
N CYS A 62 -9.36 -3.74 6.58
CA CYS A 62 -8.90 -4.60 5.49
C CYS A 62 -9.68 -5.91 5.42
N VAL A 63 -10.05 -6.31 4.21
CA VAL A 63 -10.72 -7.58 3.93
C VAL A 63 -9.89 -8.36 2.91
N VAL A 64 -9.51 -9.59 3.27
CA VAL A 64 -8.78 -10.50 2.39
C VAL A 64 -9.72 -11.63 1.99
N ALA A 65 -9.78 -11.91 0.68
CA ALA A 65 -10.57 -12.99 0.11
C ALA A 65 -9.77 -13.69 -1.01
N PRO A 66 -9.54 -15.01 -0.96
CA PRO A 66 -9.85 -15.95 0.14
C PRO A 66 -9.26 -15.54 1.50
N GLY A 67 -9.70 -16.17 2.59
CA GLY A 67 -9.28 -15.77 3.94
C GLY A 67 -7.76 -15.77 4.11
N PHE A 68 -7.26 -14.81 4.90
CA PHE A 68 -5.83 -14.65 5.14
C PHE A 68 -5.22 -15.92 5.78
N ASP A 69 -4.06 -16.34 5.26
CA ASP A 69 -3.21 -17.38 5.82
C ASP A 69 -1.75 -16.93 5.75
N PHE A 70 -0.96 -17.24 6.78
CA PHE A 70 0.47 -16.89 6.80
C PHE A 70 1.28 -17.56 5.69
N ARG A 71 0.79 -18.67 5.13
CA ARG A 71 1.40 -19.33 3.97
C ARG A 71 1.34 -18.48 2.71
N ASP A 72 0.39 -17.53 2.66
CA ASP A 72 0.19 -16.61 1.53
C ASP A 72 0.80 -15.22 1.83
N PHE A 73 1.35 -15.01 3.03
CA PHE A 73 1.93 -13.75 3.46
C PHE A 73 3.44 -13.73 3.26
N GLU A 74 3.93 -12.69 2.58
CA GLU A 74 5.34 -12.42 2.43
C GLU A 74 5.64 -10.99 2.91
N LEU A 75 6.63 -10.86 3.80
CA LEU A 75 7.15 -9.55 4.21
C LEU A 75 8.40 -9.25 3.39
N ALA A 76 8.41 -8.09 2.73
CA ALA A 76 9.50 -7.70 1.86
C ALA A 76 10.84 -7.60 2.60
N ASP A 77 11.86 -8.27 2.07
CA ASP A 77 13.26 -8.02 2.41
C ASP A 77 13.78 -6.84 1.58
N ARG A 78 14.34 -5.82 2.23
CA ARG A 78 14.81 -4.60 1.55
C ARG A 78 15.84 -4.90 0.47
N ALA A 79 16.81 -5.77 0.76
CA ALA A 79 17.94 -6.00 -0.14
C ALA A 79 17.49 -6.78 -1.37
N ALA A 80 16.71 -7.84 -1.18
CA ALA A 80 16.12 -8.63 -2.26
C ALA A 80 15.19 -7.76 -3.14
N LEU A 81 14.27 -7.01 -2.51
CA LEU A 81 13.32 -6.18 -3.25
C LEU A 81 14.03 -5.05 -4.01
N SER A 82 15.08 -4.46 -3.44
CA SER A 82 15.90 -3.43 -4.11
C SER A 82 16.71 -3.99 -5.29
N ALA A 83 17.10 -5.26 -5.23
CA ALA A 83 17.77 -5.95 -6.32
C ALA A 83 16.79 -6.30 -7.47
N GLU A 84 15.56 -6.67 -7.12
CA GLU A 84 14.49 -6.95 -8.07
C GLU A 84 13.98 -5.68 -8.77
N PHE A 85 13.82 -4.57 -8.02
CA PHE A 85 13.30 -3.30 -8.53
C PHE A 85 14.32 -2.16 -8.34
N PRO A 86 15.46 -2.17 -9.06
CA PRO A 86 16.54 -1.20 -8.87
C PRO A 86 16.12 0.25 -9.18
N GLN A 87 15.09 0.45 -9.99
CA GLN A 87 14.48 1.75 -10.32
C GLN A 87 13.56 2.32 -9.22
N ARG A 88 13.40 1.61 -8.09
CA ARG A 88 12.51 1.95 -6.97
C ARG A 88 13.21 1.96 -5.62
N GLN A 89 14.55 2.01 -5.61
CA GLN A 89 15.34 1.92 -4.39
C GLN A 89 14.96 2.95 -3.32
N ASP A 90 14.67 4.20 -3.70
CA ASP A 90 14.34 5.24 -2.73
C ASP A 90 13.03 4.92 -1.99
N LEU A 91 11.99 4.55 -2.73
CA LEU A 91 10.71 4.12 -2.17
C LEU A 91 10.86 2.87 -1.29
N ILE A 92 11.63 1.88 -1.76
CA ILE A 92 11.87 0.64 -1.02
C ILE A 92 12.61 0.95 0.28
N ARG A 93 13.66 1.77 0.25
CA ARG A 93 14.41 2.17 1.45
C ARG A 93 13.54 2.90 2.46
N GLU A 94 12.65 3.76 1.99
CA GLU A 94 11.73 4.51 2.83
C GLU A 94 10.70 3.62 3.55
N LEU A 95 10.15 2.62 2.85
CA LEU A 95 8.99 1.84 3.33
C LEU A 95 9.35 0.44 3.86
N THR A 96 10.62 0.05 3.82
CA THR A 96 11.11 -1.23 4.38
C THR A 96 12.14 -0.98 5.49
N ARG A 97 12.62 -2.04 6.15
CA ARG A 97 13.70 -1.97 7.16
C ARG A 97 14.87 -2.84 6.74
#